data_AF-A0A7C2ZK06-F1
#
_entry.id   AF-A0A7C2ZK06-F1
#
_cell.length_a   1.000
_cell.length_b   1.000
_cell.length_c   1.000
_cell.angle_alpha   90.00
_cell.angle_beta   90.00
_cell.angle_gamma   90.00
#
_symmetry.space_group_name_H-M   'P 1'
#
loop_
_entity.id
_entity.type
_entity.pdbx_description
1 polymer ?
#
loop_
_entity_poly.entity_id
_entity_poly.type
_entity_poly.pdbx_seq_one_letter_code
_entity_poly.pdbx_strand_id
1 'polypeptide(L)'
;MKVLIRGVNEGNVDKISEYFVNLGLSPAPLYKSLSENSDQVTIECKEDQFFELKNALAGICEVILMEKKKSPPLPTLSLISLFLDNLLLFYILKLSIYSSDFRIMLGYLFSSSKAQAYFQLILSLFLIVGYYYAFIKTKEAPPIARLLEIRYQKDQNWVILAYSLPLIGLYLISSGIPFGRLLGLAMLSFSVGILVYSSVKFS
;
A
#
# COMPACT_ATOMS: atom_id res chain seq x y z
N MET A 1 8.14 14.76 -6.95
CA MET A 1 6.79 14.80 -7.52
C MET A 1 6.92 14.93 -9.02
N LYS A 2 6.09 14.23 -9.79
CA LYS A 2 6.08 14.27 -11.25
C LYS A 2 5.01 15.26 -11.71
N VAL A 3 5.44 16.23 -12.49
CA VAL A 3 4.63 17.38 -12.91
C VAL A 3 4.68 17.46 -14.43
N LEU A 4 3.52 17.64 -15.04
CA LEU A 4 3.36 17.91 -16.46
C LEU A 4 3.15 19.41 -16.65
N ILE A 5 3.92 20.00 -17.55
CA ILE A 5 3.77 21.39 -17.97
C ILE A 5 3.27 21.34 -19.41
N ARG A 6 2.12 21.97 -19.67
CA ARG A 6 1.52 22.08 -21.01
C ARG A 6 1.58 23.51 -21.53
N GLY A 7 1.70 23.63 -22.84
CA GLY A 7 1.78 24.92 -23.54
C GLY A 7 3.22 25.44 -23.67
N VAL A 8 4.22 24.56 -23.66
CA VAL A 8 5.62 24.94 -23.92
C VAL A 8 5.81 25.15 -25.42
N ASN A 9 6.34 26.31 -25.81
CA ASN A 9 6.60 26.69 -27.19
C ASN A 9 7.87 27.55 -27.30
N GLU A 10 8.34 27.81 -28.52
CA GLU A 10 9.54 28.61 -28.77
C GLU A 10 9.43 30.05 -28.21
N GLY A 11 8.21 30.60 -28.12
CA GLY A 11 7.98 31.95 -27.61
C GLY A 11 8.03 32.10 -26.09
N ASN A 12 7.95 31.00 -25.33
CA ASN A 12 7.94 31.02 -23.87
C ASN A 12 9.03 30.17 -23.21
N VAL A 13 9.74 29.33 -23.96
CA VAL A 13 10.73 28.41 -23.40
C VAL A 13 11.85 29.10 -22.61
N ASP A 14 12.33 30.25 -23.08
CA ASP A 14 13.44 30.96 -22.41
C ASP A 14 13.02 31.52 -21.05
N LYS A 15 11.75 31.95 -20.93
CA LYS A 15 11.20 32.38 -19.64
C LYS A 15 11.02 31.21 -18.70
N ILE A 16 10.53 30.08 -19.22
CA ILE A 16 10.33 28.86 -18.42
C ILE A 16 11.69 28.31 -17.97
N SER A 17 12.71 28.33 -18.83
CA SER A 17 14.04 27.85 -18.49
C SER A 17 14.71 28.70 -17.41
N GLU A 18 14.50 30.02 -17.42
CA GLU A 18 14.96 30.93 -16.36
C GLU A 18 14.33 30.58 -15.00
N TYR A 19 13.01 30.34 -14.95
CA TYR A 19 12.35 29.90 -13.71
C TYR A 19 12.83 28.54 -13.24
N PHE A 20 13.13 27.61 -14.16
CA PHE A 20 13.71 26.32 -13.81
C PHE A 20 15.09 26.46 -13.18
N VAL A 21 15.98 27.27 -13.77
CA VAL A 21 17.32 27.51 -13.26
C VAL A 21 17.26 28.17 -11.88
N ASN A 22 16.38 29.15 -11.69
CA ASN A 22 16.17 29.84 -10.41
C ASN A 22 15.69 28.89 -9.30
N LEU A 23 14.92 27.85 -9.66
CA LEU A 23 14.44 26.82 -8.73
C LEU A 23 15.39 25.61 -8.58
N GLY A 24 16.55 25.64 -9.25
CA GLY A 24 17.52 24.53 -9.26
C GLY A 24 17.05 23.30 -10.03
N LEU A 25 16.13 23.46 -10.98
CA LEU A 25 15.62 22.41 -11.86
C LEU A 25 16.40 22.40 -13.18
N SER A 26 16.60 21.22 -13.76
CA SER A 26 17.27 21.08 -15.06
C SER A 26 16.35 21.54 -16.19
N PRO A 27 16.80 22.46 -17.08
CA PRO A 27 16.02 22.89 -18.24
C PRO A 27 16.11 21.92 -19.43
N ALA A 28 16.97 20.89 -19.37
CA ALA A 28 17.14 19.92 -20.45
C ALA A 28 15.84 19.26 -20.96
N PRO A 29 14.84 18.93 -20.11
CA PRO A 29 13.56 18.37 -20.56
C PRO A 29 12.73 19.34 -21.41
N LEU A 30 12.87 20.66 -21.19
CA LEU A 30 12.15 21.69 -21.96
C LEU A 30 12.63 21.72 -23.41
N TYR A 31 13.95 21.80 -23.59
CA TYR A 31 14.57 21.82 -24.92
C TYR A 31 14.37 20.52 -25.68
N LYS A 32 14.36 19.38 -24.96
CA LYS A 32 14.05 18.08 -25.56
C LYS A 32 12.61 18.04 -26.10
N SER A 33 11.63 18.53 -25.34
CA SER A 33 10.24 18.58 -25.80
C SER A 33 10.06 19.46 -27.03
N LEU A 34 10.76 20.60 -27.10
CA LEU A 34 10.76 21.43 -28.31
C LEU A 34 11.36 20.71 -29.51
N SER A 35 12.48 20.01 -29.33
CA SER A 35 13.09 19.22 -30.42
C SER A 35 12.20 18.10 -30.93
N GLU A 36 11.28 17.61 -30.08
CA GLU A 36 10.31 16.57 -30.40
C GLU A 36 8.96 17.16 -30.89
N ASN A 37 8.84 18.48 -31.07
CA ASN A 37 7.60 19.20 -31.38
C ASN A 37 6.44 18.88 -30.41
N SER A 38 6.78 18.57 -29.15
CA SER A 38 5.83 18.32 -28.07
C SER A 38 5.58 19.62 -27.30
N ASP A 39 4.31 19.95 -27.10
CA ASP A 39 3.86 21.08 -26.26
C ASP A 39 3.81 20.73 -24.76
N GLN A 40 4.20 19.50 -24.40
CA GLN A 40 4.11 18.96 -23.04
C GLN A 40 5.46 18.47 -22.55
N VAL A 41 5.84 18.93 -21.36
CA VAL A 41 7.08 18.57 -20.68
C VAL A 41 6.76 17.91 -19.36
N THR A 42 7.41 16.78 -19.09
CA THR A 42 7.29 16.11 -17.79
C THR A 42 8.57 16.29 -16.99
N ILE A 43 8.46 16.79 -15.77
CA ILE A 43 9.60 17.06 -14.88
C ILE A 43 9.38 16.45 -13.50
N GLU A 44 10.48 16.19 -12.80
CA GLU A 44 10.47 15.81 -11.40
C GLU A 44 10.92 16.98 -10.52
N CYS A 45 10.10 17.41 -9.56
CA CYS A 45 10.42 18.48 -8.63
C CYS A 45 10.00 18.15 -7.18
N LYS A 46 10.55 18.87 -6.19
CA LYS A 46 10.13 18.80 -4.78
C LYS A 46 8.79 19.50 -4.57
N GLU A 47 8.20 19.31 -3.37
CA GLU A 47 6.90 19.91 -3.01
C GLU A 47 6.94 21.43 -2.95
N ASP A 48 7.96 21.98 -2.29
CA ASP A 48 8.17 23.43 -2.19
C ASP A 48 8.39 24.06 -3.59
N GLN A 49 9.19 23.40 -4.42
CA GLN A 49 9.46 23.82 -5.81
C GLN A 49 8.21 23.78 -6.69
N PHE A 50 7.26 22.86 -6.46
CA PHE A 50 6.03 22.79 -7.25
C PHE A 50 5.14 24.01 -7.03
N PHE A 51 4.97 24.45 -5.78
CA PHE A 51 4.15 25.61 -5.48
C PHE A 51 4.76 26.89 -6.05
N GLU A 52 6.07 27.05 -5.93
CA GLU A 52 6.79 28.18 -6.52
C GLU A 52 6.70 28.15 -8.06
N LEU A 53 6.90 26.99 -8.68
CA LEU A 53 6.80 26.82 -10.13
C LEU A 53 5.38 27.07 -10.64
N LYS A 54 4.35 26.57 -9.95
CA LYS A 54 2.94 26.78 -10.32
C LYS A 54 2.56 28.26 -10.27
N ASN A 55 3.07 28.98 -9.27
CA ASN A 55 2.82 30.42 -9.13
C ASN A 55 3.61 31.23 -10.16
N ALA A 56 4.88 30.88 -10.41
CA ALA A 56 5.73 31.57 -11.37
C ALA A 56 5.28 31.39 -12.83
N LEU A 57 4.75 30.21 -13.17
CA LEU A 57 4.25 29.90 -14.51
C LEU A 57 2.77 30.22 -14.71
N ALA A 58 2.10 30.80 -13.69
CA ALA A 58 0.71 31.20 -13.76
C ALA A 58 0.51 32.24 -14.88
N GLY A 59 -0.25 31.87 -15.91
CA GLY A 59 -0.51 32.73 -17.08
C GLY A 59 0.45 32.52 -18.27
N ILE A 60 1.48 31.69 -18.12
CA ILE A 60 2.40 31.31 -19.22
C ILE A 60 2.10 29.88 -19.69
N CYS A 61 1.98 28.94 -18.74
CA CYS A 61 1.76 27.52 -19.01
C CYS A 61 0.82 26.88 -17.99
N GLU A 62 0.23 25.74 -18.34
CA GLU A 62 -0.57 24.94 -17.42
C GLU A 62 0.33 23.93 -16.69
N VAL A 63 0.38 24.00 -15.36
CA VAL A 63 1.19 23.11 -14.52
C VAL A 63 0.27 22.09 -13.82
N ILE A 64 0.31 20.84 -14.28
CA ILE A 64 -0.54 19.74 -13.84
C ILE A 64 0.28 18.75 -13.00
N LEU A 65 -0.15 18.48 -11.77
CA LEU A 65 0.44 17.43 -10.94
C LEU A 65 0.04 16.05 -11.47
N MET A 66 0.98 15.26 -12.00
CA MET A 66 0.69 13.92 -12.52
C MET A 66 0.76 12.84 -11.44
N GLU A 67 1.85 12.79 -10.68
CA GLU A 67 2.04 11.79 -9.62
C GLU A 67 2.87 12.38 -8.48
N LYS A 68 2.35 12.37 -7.26
CA LYS A 68 3.21 12.55 -6.08
C LYS A 68 4.05 11.27 -5.99
N LYS A 69 5.29 11.31 -6.51
CA LYS A 69 6.30 10.24 -6.38
C LYS A 69 6.48 9.96 -4.89
N LYS A 70 5.64 9.10 -4.34
CA LYS A 70 5.79 8.55 -3.00
C LYS A 70 6.84 7.46 -3.18
N SER A 71 8.01 7.70 -2.61
CA SER A 71 9.05 6.69 -2.50
C SER A 71 8.40 5.38 -2.06
N PRO A 72 8.73 4.25 -2.70
CA PRO A 72 8.23 2.97 -2.23
C PRO A 72 8.57 2.82 -0.75
N PRO A 73 7.67 2.24 0.05
CA PRO A 73 7.92 2.08 1.47
C PRO A 73 9.17 1.23 1.66
N LEU A 74 10.04 1.64 2.58
CA LEU A 74 11.21 0.85 2.95
C LEU A 74 10.76 -0.59 3.26
N PRO A 75 11.45 -1.62 2.76
CA PRO A 75 11.05 -3.01 2.96
C PRO A 75 10.90 -3.35 4.45
N THR A 76 11.76 -2.79 5.29
CA THR A 76 11.73 -2.92 6.75
C THR A 76 10.46 -2.32 7.37
N LEU A 77 10.05 -1.12 6.95
CA LEU A 77 8.85 -0.45 7.45
C LEU A 77 7.59 -1.24 7.09
N SER A 78 7.56 -1.80 5.88
CA SER A 78 6.45 -2.62 5.40
C SER A 78 6.33 -3.93 6.16
N LEU A 79 7.45 -4.55 6.56
CA LEU A 79 7.45 -5.74 7.41
C LEU A 79 7.02 -5.43 8.85
N ILE A 80 7.45 -4.30 9.41
CA ILE A 80 7.01 -3.85 10.73
C ILE A 80 5.49 -3.63 10.73
N SER A 81 4.98 -2.96 9.69
CA SER A 81 3.54 -2.78 9.50
C SER A 81 2.82 -4.11 9.42
N LEU A 82 3.31 -5.05 8.60
CA LEU A 82 2.73 -6.39 8.47
C LEU A 82 2.59 -7.07 9.83
N PHE A 83 3.65 -7.06 10.62
CA PHE A 83 3.68 -7.68 11.95
C PHE A 83 2.67 -7.03 12.89
N LEU A 84 2.69 -5.70 12.98
CA LEU A 84 1.81 -4.97 13.88
C LEU A 84 0.34 -5.10 13.48
N ASP A 85 0.01 -5.04 12.17
CA ASP A 85 -1.37 -5.18 11.69
C ASP A 85 -1.90 -6.59 12.00
N ASN A 86 -1.06 -7.61 11.83
CA ASN A 86 -1.41 -8.99 12.20
C ASN A 86 -1.59 -9.13 13.72
N LEU A 87 -0.73 -8.48 14.53
CA LEU A 87 -0.86 -8.45 15.98
C LEU A 87 -2.19 -7.80 16.41
N LEU A 88 -2.53 -6.66 15.83
CA LEU A 88 -3.79 -5.96 16.08
C LEU A 88 -4.99 -6.87 15.79
N LEU A 89 -5.00 -7.47 14.59
CA LEU A 89 -6.09 -8.34 14.17
C LEU A 89 -6.18 -9.61 15.04
N PHE A 90 -5.04 -10.18 15.44
CA PHE A 90 -5.01 -11.29 16.39
C PHE A 90 -5.71 -10.94 17.71
N TYR A 91 -5.43 -9.76 18.28
CA TYR A 91 -6.09 -9.32 19.51
C TYR A 91 -7.58 -9.06 19.30
N ILE A 92 -7.98 -8.47 18.17
CA ILE A 92 -9.40 -8.28 17.82
C ILE A 92 -10.11 -9.63 17.77
N LEU A 93 -9.56 -10.63 17.07
CA LEU A 93 -10.14 -11.97 16.98
C LEU A 93 -10.16 -12.68 18.34
N LYS A 94 -9.11 -12.50 19.15
CA LYS A 94 -9.00 -13.09 20.49
C LYS A 94 -10.08 -12.56 21.42
N LEU A 95 -10.34 -11.26 21.38
CA LEU A 95 -11.35 -10.59 22.20
C LEU A 95 -12.78 -10.81 21.69
N SER A 96 -12.96 -11.14 20.42
CA SER A 96 -14.28 -11.38 19.81
C SER A 96 -14.63 -12.87 19.72
N ILE A 97 -14.12 -13.55 18.68
CA ILE A 97 -14.48 -14.94 18.34
C ILE A 97 -13.95 -15.94 19.36
N TYR A 98 -12.77 -15.69 19.93
CA TYR A 98 -12.18 -16.60 20.90
C TYR A 98 -12.51 -16.24 22.35
N SER A 99 -13.39 -15.27 22.58
CA SER A 99 -13.89 -14.93 23.93
C SER A 99 -14.63 -16.09 24.58
N SER A 100 -14.66 -16.10 25.92
CA SER A 100 -15.45 -17.05 26.71
C SER A 100 -16.93 -16.96 26.34
N ASP A 101 -17.44 -15.75 26.18
CA ASP A 101 -18.87 -15.50 25.99
C ASP A 101 -19.34 -16.01 24.63
N PHE A 102 -18.53 -15.81 23.59
CA PHE A 102 -18.83 -16.36 22.26
C PHE A 102 -18.72 -17.89 22.24
N ARG A 103 -17.76 -18.48 22.98
CA ARG A 103 -17.69 -19.94 23.14
C ARG A 103 -18.92 -20.50 23.83
N ILE A 104 -19.40 -19.84 24.88
CA ILE A 104 -20.62 -20.24 25.61
C ILE A 104 -21.83 -20.15 24.67
N MET A 105 -21.96 -19.07 23.90
CA MET A 105 -23.01 -18.90 22.91
C MET A 105 -22.99 -20.02 21.86
N LEU A 106 -21.83 -20.34 21.29
CA LEU A 106 -21.67 -21.47 20.37
C LEU A 106 -21.92 -22.82 21.06
N GLY A 107 -21.64 -22.90 22.36
CA GLY A 107 -22.02 -23.98 23.26
C GLY A 107 -23.50 -24.33 23.17
N TYR A 108 -24.36 -23.32 23.14
CA TYR A 108 -25.81 -23.50 23.04
C TYR A 108 -26.27 -23.84 21.61
N LEU A 109 -25.56 -23.38 20.58
CA LEU A 109 -25.93 -23.62 19.18
C LEU A 109 -25.44 -24.97 18.64
N PHE A 110 -24.29 -25.44 19.12
CA PHE A 110 -23.64 -26.66 18.66
C PHE A 110 -23.49 -27.64 19.81
N SER A 111 -24.09 -28.82 19.68
CA SER A 111 -23.98 -29.90 20.67
C SER A 111 -22.59 -30.55 20.74
N SER A 112 -21.69 -30.26 19.80
CA SER A 112 -20.33 -30.82 19.72
C SER A 112 -19.25 -29.75 19.85
N SER A 113 -18.33 -29.95 20.78
CA SER A 113 -17.14 -29.10 20.95
C SER A 113 -16.26 -29.05 19.70
N LYS A 114 -16.23 -30.12 18.91
CA LYS A 114 -15.50 -30.16 17.63
C LYS A 114 -16.17 -29.25 16.60
N ALA A 115 -17.49 -29.31 16.48
CA ALA A 115 -18.24 -28.45 15.55
C ALA A 115 -18.05 -26.96 15.88
N GLN A 116 -18.06 -26.61 17.18
CA GLN A 116 -17.78 -25.25 17.65
C GLN A 116 -16.38 -24.78 17.22
N ALA A 117 -15.36 -25.61 17.42
CA ALA A 117 -13.97 -25.28 17.05
C ALA A 117 -13.82 -25.07 15.53
N TYR A 118 -14.44 -25.92 14.71
CA TYR A 118 -14.43 -25.76 13.25
C TYR A 118 -15.16 -24.49 12.82
N PHE A 119 -16.31 -24.20 13.41
CA PHE A 119 -17.06 -22.97 13.11
C PHE A 119 -16.25 -21.72 13.45
N GLN A 120 -15.63 -21.68 14.64
CA GLN A 120 -14.75 -20.58 15.05
C GLN A 120 -13.57 -20.40 14.11
N LEU A 121 -12.94 -21.50 13.71
CA LEU A 121 -11.82 -21.47 12.77
C LEU A 121 -12.26 -20.90 11.41
N ILE A 122 -13.34 -21.42 10.83
CA ILE A 122 -13.87 -20.96 9.54
C ILE A 122 -14.24 -19.47 9.62
N LEU A 123 -14.98 -19.07 10.65
CA LEU A 123 -15.38 -17.67 10.87
C LEU A 123 -14.15 -16.76 11.01
N SER A 124 -13.12 -17.19 11.74
CA SER A 124 -11.89 -16.42 11.90
C SER A 124 -11.17 -16.21 10.56
N LEU A 125 -11.10 -17.23 9.71
CA LEU A 125 -10.49 -17.12 8.37
C LEU A 125 -11.23 -16.10 7.50
N PHE A 126 -12.56 -16.14 7.50
CA PHE A 126 -13.37 -15.15 6.77
C PHE A 126 -13.17 -13.74 7.30
N LEU A 127 -13.12 -13.56 8.63
CA LEU A 127 -12.92 -12.25 9.23
C LEU A 127 -11.51 -11.71 8.97
N ILE A 128 -10.48 -12.56 8.91
CA ILE A 128 -9.13 -12.13 8.56
C ILE A 128 -9.11 -11.53 7.15
N VAL A 129 -9.61 -12.29 6.17
CA VAL A 129 -9.64 -11.85 4.77
C VAL A 129 -10.56 -10.64 4.62
N GLY A 130 -11.75 -10.67 5.21
CA GLY A 130 -12.73 -9.59 5.16
C GLY A 130 -12.21 -8.29 5.76
N TYR A 131 -11.47 -8.36 6.87
CA TYR A 131 -10.86 -7.20 7.51
C TYR A 131 -9.88 -6.50 6.58
N TYR A 132 -8.88 -7.23 6.06
CA TYR A 132 -7.88 -6.64 5.17
C TYR A 132 -8.50 -6.20 3.84
N TYR A 133 -9.45 -6.97 3.30
CA TYR A 133 -10.18 -6.59 2.11
C TYR A 133 -10.91 -5.25 2.29
N ALA A 134 -11.69 -5.10 3.37
CA ALA A 134 -12.43 -3.88 3.66
C ALA A 134 -11.51 -2.67 3.84
N PHE A 135 -10.44 -2.80 4.63
CA PHE A 135 -9.51 -1.69 4.88
C PHE A 135 -8.72 -1.28 3.64
N ILE A 136 -8.19 -2.25 2.90
CA ILE A 136 -7.40 -1.94 1.69
C ILE A 136 -8.29 -1.35 0.59
N LYS A 137 -9.53 -1.82 0.42
CA LYS A 137 -10.45 -1.25 -0.57
C LYS A 137 -10.95 0.14 -0.21
N THR A 138 -11.20 0.41 1.06
CA THR A 138 -11.77 1.70 1.48
C THR A 138 -10.72 2.76 1.77
N LYS A 139 -9.55 2.38 2.29
CA LYS A 139 -8.51 3.30 2.78
C LYS A 139 -7.16 3.11 2.08
N GLU A 140 -7.07 2.27 1.05
CA GLU A 140 -5.87 1.97 0.24
C GLU A 140 -4.71 1.31 1.01
N ALA A 141 -4.88 1.05 2.30
CA ALA A 141 -3.88 0.47 3.17
C ALA A 141 -4.51 -0.15 4.43
N PRO A 142 -3.87 -1.20 5.00
CA PRO A 142 -4.15 -1.65 6.35
C PRO A 142 -4.03 -0.52 7.40
N PRO A 143 -4.69 -0.63 8.55
CA PRO A 143 -4.72 0.44 9.54
C PRO A 143 -3.35 0.91 10.00
N ILE A 144 -2.42 -0.01 10.31
CA ILE A 144 -1.08 0.36 10.80
C ILE A 144 -0.19 0.80 9.64
N ALA A 145 -0.31 0.16 8.48
CA ALA A 145 0.34 0.64 7.26
C ALA A 145 -0.03 2.10 6.96
N ARG A 146 -1.31 2.42 7.11
CA ARG A 146 -1.83 3.78 6.92
C ARG A 146 -1.30 4.76 7.95
N LEU A 147 -1.17 4.35 9.22
CA LEU A 147 -0.55 5.17 10.28
C LEU A 147 0.92 5.45 9.98
N LEU A 148 1.62 4.50 9.34
CA LEU A 148 3.00 4.63 8.88
C LEU A 148 3.12 5.32 7.50
N GLU A 149 2.03 5.90 7.00
CA GLU A 149 1.92 6.55 5.68
C GLU A 149 2.22 5.65 4.46
N ILE A 150 2.23 4.33 4.66
CA ILE A 150 2.41 3.33 3.62
C ILE A 150 1.10 3.20 2.84
N ARG A 151 1.15 3.37 1.51
CA ARG A 151 -0.01 3.18 0.63
C ARG A 151 0.33 2.22 -0.50
N TYR A 152 -0.62 1.34 -0.83
CA TYR A 152 -0.46 0.33 -1.86
C TYR A 152 -1.46 0.55 -3.00
N GLN A 153 -1.04 1.23 -4.07
CA GLN A 153 -1.96 1.66 -5.14
C GLN A 153 -2.11 0.65 -6.29
N LYS A 154 -1.06 -0.09 -6.66
CA LYS A 154 -1.07 -0.88 -7.92
C LYS A 154 -1.50 -2.34 -7.78
N ASP A 155 -1.39 -2.96 -6.60
CA ASP A 155 -1.59 -4.40 -6.42
C ASP A 155 -2.31 -4.77 -5.12
N GLN A 156 -3.44 -4.10 -4.87
CA GLN A 156 -4.21 -4.26 -3.63
C GLN A 156 -4.54 -5.74 -3.28
N ASN A 157 -4.82 -6.58 -4.27
CA ASN A 157 -5.15 -8.00 -4.04
C ASN A 157 -3.96 -8.79 -3.49
N TRP A 158 -2.76 -8.54 -4.01
CA TRP A 158 -1.54 -9.18 -3.52
C TRP A 158 -1.19 -8.72 -2.10
N VAL A 159 -1.45 -7.45 -1.80
CA VAL A 159 -1.26 -6.91 -0.45
C VAL A 159 -2.29 -7.51 0.52
N ILE A 160 -3.56 -7.65 0.12
CA ILE A 160 -4.56 -8.36 0.94
C ILE A 160 -4.11 -9.78 1.26
N LEU A 161 -3.60 -10.50 0.25
CA LEU A 161 -3.04 -11.85 0.45
C LEU A 161 -1.83 -11.83 1.39
N ALA A 162 -0.87 -10.93 1.16
CA ALA A 162 0.33 -10.81 1.98
C ALA A 162 0.00 -10.51 3.44
N TYR A 163 -1.01 -9.67 3.72
CA TYR A 163 -1.40 -9.32 5.08
C TYR A 163 -2.27 -10.37 5.78
N SER A 164 -3.07 -11.14 5.03
CA SER A 164 -3.95 -12.18 5.59
C SER A 164 -3.25 -13.51 5.86
N LEU A 165 -2.30 -13.90 4.99
CA LEU A 165 -1.61 -15.18 5.06
C LEU A 165 -0.85 -15.46 6.37
N PRO A 166 -0.19 -14.49 7.04
CA PRO A 166 0.54 -14.75 8.28
C PRO A 166 -0.36 -15.28 9.39
N LEU A 167 -1.51 -14.63 9.62
CA LEU A 167 -2.46 -15.07 10.63
C LEU A 167 -3.03 -16.46 10.30
N ILE A 168 -3.42 -16.68 9.03
CA ILE A 168 -3.91 -17.98 8.55
C ILE A 168 -2.84 -19.06 8.78
N GLY A 169 -1.58 -18.77 8.44
CA GLY A 169 -0.45 -19.67 8.64
C GLY A 169 -0.22 -20.02 10.11
N LEU A 170 -0.31 -19.04 11.02
CA LEU A 170 -0.20 -19.26 12.46
C LEU A 170 -1.36 -20.13 13.00
N TYR A 171 -2.59 -19.91 12.54
CA TYR A 171 -3.73 -20.77 12.90
C TYR A 171 -3.55 -22.20 12.38
N LEU A 172 -3.01 -22.39 11.18
CA LEU A 172 -2.70 -23.72 10.65
C LEU A 172 -1.57 -24.41 11.43
N ILE A 173 -0.53 -23.69 11.84
CA ILE A 173 0.56 -24.24 12.66
C ILE A 173 0.04 -24.69 14.03
N SER A 174 -0.82 -23.89 14.65
CA SER A 174 -1.40 -24.19 15.96
C SER A 174 -2.43 -25.34 15.94
N SER A 175 -2.95 -25.73 14.77
CA SER A 175 -3.93 -26.83 14.63
C SER A 175 -3.40 -28.21 15.03
N GLY A 176 -2.08 -28.39 15.13
CA GLY A 176 -1.45 -29.66 15.55
C GLY A 176 -1.32 -30.72 14.45
N ILE A 177 -1.86 -30.47 13.25
CA ILE A 177 -1.77 -31.40 12.11
C ILE A 177 -0.40 -31.20 11.41
N PRO A 178 0.42 -32.26 11.19
CA PRO A 178 1.76 -32.13 10.60
C PRO A 178 1.75 -31.45 9.23
N PHE A 179 0.81 -31.83 8.37
CA PHE A 179 0.61 -31.21 7.06
C PHE A 179 0.18 -29.73 7.18
N GLY A 180 -0.71 -29.42 8.14
CA GLY A 180 -1.13 -28.05 8.44
C GLY A 180 0.03 -27.17 8.90
N ARG A 181 0.98 -27.71 9.67
CA ARG A 181 2.19 -26.99 10.08
C ARG A 181 3.09 -26.63 8.91
N LEU A 182 3.36 -27.58 8.00
CA LEU A 182 4.14 -27.33 6.80
C LEU A 182 3.48 -26.28 5.90
N LEU A 183 2.17 -26.41 5.67
CA LEU A 183 1.39 -25.45 4.89
C LEU A 183 1.42 -24.06 5.53
N GLY A 184 1.26 -23.96 6.85
CA GLY A 184 1.29 -22.69 7.56
C GLY A 184 2.66 -22.00 7.52
N LEU A 185 3.75 -22.77 7.61
CA LEU A 185 5.11 -22.23 7.41
C LEU A 185 5.31 -21.71 5.98
N ALA A 186 4.85 -22.47 4.98
CA ALA A 186 4.90 -22.03 3.58
C ALA A 186 4.12 -20.72 3.36
N MET A 187 2.94 -20.57 3.98
CA MET A 187 2.14 -19.35 3.91
C MET A 187 2.85 -18.14 4.51
N LEU A 188 3.54 -18.31 5.66
CA LEU A 188 4.35 -17.25 6.27
C LEU A 188 5.54 -16.84 5.39
N SER A 189 6.23 -17.80 4.78
CA SER A 189 7.30 -17.51 3.83
C SER A 189 6.77 -16.78 2.60
N PHE A 190 5.62 -17.20 2.08
CA PHE A 190 4.99 -16.60 0.91
C PHE A 190 4.51 -15.17 1.18
N SER A 191 3.96 -14.89 2.37
CA SER A 191 3.54 -13.52 2.73
C SER A 191 4.72 -12.55 2.73
N VAL A 192 5.86 -12.97 3.30
CA VAL A 192 7.08 -12.15 3.30
C VAL A 192 7.61 -11.98 1.86
N GLY A 193 7.62 -13.06 1.08
CA GLY A 193 8.06 -13.04 -0.32
C GLY A 193 7.26 -12.08 -1.19
N ILE A 194 5.92 -12.12 -1.11
CA ILE A 194 5.04 -11.17 -1.83
C ILE A 194 5.37 -9.74 -1.42
N LEU A 195 5.50 -9.49 -0.12
CA LEU A 195 5.64 -8.14 0.41
C LEU A 195 7.01 -7.53 0.04
N VAL A 196 8.08 -8.32 0.13
CA VAL A 196 9.42 -7.93 -0.34
C VAL A 196 9.41 -7.70 -1.85
N TYR A 197 8.86 -8.62 -2.64
CA TYR A 197 8.77 -8.46 -4.10
C TYR A 197 7.96 -7.22 -4.51
N SER A 198 6.84 -6.95 -3.83
CA SER A 198 6.02 -5.76 -4.03
C SER A 198 6.68 -4.46 -3.57
N SER A 199 7.72 -4.53 -2.72
CA SER A 199 8.51 -3.37 -2.33
C SER A 199 9.70 -3.10 -3.26
N VAL A 200 10.26 -4.16 -3.89
CA VAL A 200 11.46 -4.08 -4.74
C VAL A 200 11.15 -3.75 -6.20
N LYS A 201 10.04 -4.26 -6.78
CA LYS A 201 9.70 -3.98 -8.19
C LYS A 201 9.16 -2.57 -8.46
N PHE A 202 9.00 -1.76 -7.42
CA PHE A 202 8.42 -0.43 -7.49
C PHE A 202 9.35 0.67 -6.93
N SER A 203 10.65 0.36 -6.72
CA SER A 203 11.75 1.33 -6.56
C SER A 203 12.44 1.58 -7.88
#